data_AF-A0A522RE66-F1
#
_entry.id   AF-A0A522RE66-F1
#
_cell.length_a   1.000
_cell.length_b   1.000
_cell.length_c   1.000
_cell.angle_alpha   90.00
_cell.angle_beta   90.00
_cell.angle_gamma   90.00
#
_symmetry.space_group_name_H-M   'P 1'
#
loop_
_entity.id
_entity.type
_entity.pdbx_description
1 polymer ?
#
loop_
_entity_poly.entity_id
_entity_poly.type
_entity_poly.pdbx_seq_one_letter_code
_entity_poly.pdbx_strand_id
1 'polypeptide(L)'
;MKMPIHRWYRYTAGFSASWVKELIREEQKSGRRRIIDPFAGSGTVLLESEFAGVGSYGVEAHPYIYRIAKAKLNWNFAPDKFKEEALALLKEARNKRVVEVQFSKLIMSCYPLETIQKLEALKQTWLSKKQDDEIKDFNWFVITSILRTTSPVGTAQWQYIQPNKTKSKVMDPFIAFEKKVYEMYLDMKRTQNRFKDITNSIILNEDARNIKSIPTGWGDLVITSPPYANNYDYADATRLEMTFWGDISGWSDLQDNVRKNLVRACTQHVSKLGNSIDTILSNPKLAVIQPELLEVFEILKEERLKHGGKKNYHLMIAAYFNDLADVFHSLRRVTSGNCKMCFVVGDSAPYGIYVPVDEWLGKLAISAGFGNYTFEKLRDRNIKWKNRKHTVPLHEGRLWING
;
A
#
# COMPACT_ATOMS: atom_id res chain seq x y z
N MET A 1 -1.17 0.77 -14.81
CA MET A 1 0.09 0.13 -15.25
C MET A 1 -0.24 -0.95 -16.27
N LYS A 2 0.47 -1.01 -17.41
CA LYS A 2 0.33 -2.06 -18.43
C LYS A 2 1.44 -3.13 -18.36
N MET A 3 2.43 -2.95 -17.49
CA MET A 3 3.59 -3.83 -17.39
C MET A 3 3.19 -5.22 -16.84
N PRO A 4 3.73 -6.32 -17.39
CA PRO A 4 3.55 -7.67 -16.84
C PRO A 4 3.85 -7.73 -15.35
N ILE A 5 3.16 -8.60 -14.62
CA ILE A 5 3.21 -8.77 -13.15
C ILE A 5 2.66 -7.56 -12.38
N HIS A 6 3.13 -6.34 -12.67
CA HIS A 6 2.62 -5.11 -12.05
C HIS A 6 1.12 -4.89 -12.31
N ARG A 7 0.64 -5.24 -13.50
CA ARG A 7 -0.77 -5.12 -13.87
C ARG A 7 -1.68 -6.15 -13.19
N TRP A 8 -1.12 -7.17 -12.53
CA TRP A 8 -1.93 -8.19 -11.85
C TRP A 8 -2.80 -7.56 -10.76
N TYR A 9 -2.36 -6.46 -10.17
CA TYR A 9 -3.11 -5.74 -9.17
C TYR A 9 -3.04 -4.24 -9.37
N ARG A 10 -4.20 -3.59 -9.43
CA ARG A 10 -4.24 -2.12 -9.54
C ARG A 10 -4.14 -1.52 -8.14
N TYR A 11 -2.93 -1.13 -7.75
CA TYR A 11 -2.68 -0.34 -6.54
C TYR A 11 -2.55 1.15 -6.90
N THR A 12 -3.46 2.00 -6.42
CA THR A 12 -3.50 3.43 -6.81
C THR A 12 -2.49 4.30 -6.10
N ALA A 13 -1.91 3.84 -4.99
CA ALA A 13 -0.93 4.57 -4.21
C ALA A 13 0.53 4.26 -4.60
N GLY A 14 0.77 3.44 -5.64
CA GLY A 14 2.12 3.12 -6.10
C GLY A 14 2.68 4.14 -7.11
N PHE A 15 4.00 4.32 -7.12
CA PHE A 15 4.74 5.04 -8.15
C PHE A 15 5.06 4.14 -9.37
N SER A 16 5.62 4.75 -10.42
CA SER A 16 5.88 4.07 -11.69
C SER A 16 6.98 3.02 -11.58
N ALA A 17 6.68 1.78 -11.97
CA ALA A 17 7.67 0.71 -12.10
C ALA A 17 8.81 1.07 -13.07
N SER A 18 8.54 1.84 -14.14
CA SER A 18 9.58 2.27 -15.08
C SER A 18 10.60 3.19 -14.41
N TRP A 19 10.13 4.09 -13.54
CA TRP A 19 11.00 5.02 -12.81
C TRP A 19 11.87 4.26 -11.80
N VAL A 20 11.29 3.31 -11.06
CA VAL A 20 12.04 2.46 -10.13
C VAL A 20 13.14 1.72 -10.86
N LYS A 21 12.81 1.11 -12.00
CA LYS A 21 13.77 0.40 -12.84
C LYS A 21 14.96 1.27 -13.26
N GLU A 22 14.69 2.50 -13.69
CA GLU A 22 15.72 3.46 -14.09
C GLU A 22 16.60 3.83 -12.90
N LEU A 23 15.97 4.16 -11.76
CA LEU A 23 16.67 4.50 -10.53
C LEU A 23 17.57 3.36 -10.03
N ILE A 24 17.08 2.12 -10.01
CA ILE A 24 17.87 0.96 -9.59
C ILE A 24 19.10 0.81 -10.50
N ARG A 25 18.93 0.94 -11.81
CA ARG A 25 20.03 0.83 -12.78
C ARG A 25 21.07 1.92 -12.61
N GLU A 26 20.66 3.14 -12.28
CA GLU A 26 21.56 4.25 -12.00
C GLU A 26 22.37 3.99 -10.74
N GLU A 27 21.72 3.63 -9.64
CA GLU A 27 22.37 3.41 -8.35
C GLU A 27 23.23 2.13 -8.32
N GLN A 28 22.92 1.13 -9.15
CA GLN A 28 23.79 -0.02 -9.39
C GLN A 28 25.16 0.39 -9.95
N LYS A 29 25.22 1.41 -10.83
CA LYS A 29 26.50 1.95 -11.34
C LYS A 29 27.31 2.63 -10.25
N SER A 30 26.64 3.15 -9.23
CA SER A 30 27.24 3.70 -8.01
C SER A 30 27.53 2.65 -6.94
N GLY A 31 27.36 1.36 -7.25
CA GLY A 31 27.71 0.24 -6.37
C GLY A 31 26.61 -0.17 -5.38
N ARG A 32 25.42 0.44 -5.40
CA ARG A 32 24.31 0.11 -4.50
C ARG A 32 23.50 -1.06 -5.02
N ARG A 33 23.30 -2.09 -4.20
CA ARG A 33 22.70 -3.37 -4.61
C ARG A 33 21.81 -4.02 -3.53
N ARG A 34 21.59 -3.36 -2.39
CA ARG A 34 20.79 -3.86 -1.27
C ARG A 34 19.69 -2.86 -0.95
N ILE A 35 18.51 -3.11 -1.50
CA ILE A 35 17.42 -2.16 -1.54
C ILE A 35 16.43 -2.42 -0.40
N ILE A 36 16.01 -1.38 0.30
CA ILE A 36 14.93 -1.46 1.29
C ILE A 36 13.75 -0.61 0.80
N ASP A 37 12.54 -1.14 0.90
CA ASP A 37 11.29 -0.37 0.78
C ASP A 37 10.49 -0.52 2.09
N PRO A 38 10.51 0.46 3.01
CA PRO A 38 9.76 0.39 4.26
C PRO A 38 8.24 0.46 4.08
N PHE A 39 7.75 0.79 2.89
CA PHE A 39 6.32 0.90 2.56
C PHE A 39 6.04 0.19 1.24
N ALA A 40 6.39 -1.09 1.19
CA ALA A 40 6.45 -1.90 -0.03
C ALA A 40 5.16 -1.90 -0.86
N GLY A 41 3.99 -1.70 -0.23
CA GLY A 41 2.71 -1.71 -0.91
C GLY A 41 2.52 -3.01 -1.67
N SER A 42 2.12 -2.92 -2.93
CA SER A 42 1.95 -4.10 -3.79
C SER A 42 3.27 -4.68 -4.35
N GLY A 43 4.43 -4.26 -3.86
CA GLY A 43 5.74 -4.85 -4.18
C GLY A 43 6.42 -4.31 -5.43
N THR A 44 6.19 -3.04 -5.82
CA THR A 44 6.79 -2.48 -7.05
C THR A 44 8.31 -2.44 -6.98
N VAL A 45 8.88 -1.97 -5.87
CA VAL A 45 10.34 -1.89 -5.68
C VAL A 45 10.97 -3.27 -5.64
N LEU A 46 10.35 -4.22 -4.94
CA LEU A 46 10.84 -5.59 -4.86
C LEU A 46 10.87 -6.25 -6.25
N LEU A 47 9.78 -6.18 -7.02
CA LEU A 47 9.74 -6.77 -8.36
C LEU A 47 10.82 -6.20 -9.28
N GLU A 48 10.99 -4.87 -9.31
CA GLU A 48 12.03 -4.26 -10.14
C GLU A 48 13.45 -4.56 -9.61
N SER A 49 13.60 -4.85 -8.30
CA SER A 49 14.86 -5.33 -7.71
C SER A 49 15.19 -6.74 -8.19
N GLU A 50 14.22 -7.66 -8.21
CA GLU A 50 14.41 -9.02 -8.74
C GLU A 50 14.79 -8.99 -10.22
N PHE A 51 14.11 -8.15 -11.01
CA PHE A 51 14.38 -7.96 -12.44
C PHE A 51 15.75 -7.33 -12.72
N ALA A 52 16.31 -6.61 -11.76
CA ALA A 52 17.64 -6.01 -11.83
C ALA A 52 18.74 -6.90 -11.22
N GLY A 53 18.38 -8.08 -10.69
CA GLY A 53 19.32 -9.01 -10.06
C GLY A 53 19.97 -8.46 -8.79
N VAL A 54 19.21 -7.70 -7.98
CA VAL A 54 19.70 -7.12 -6.72
C VAL A 54 18.83 -7.56 -5.55
N GLY A 55 19.46 -7.71 -4.38
CA GLY A 55 18.76 -8.11 -3.17
C GLY A 55 17.85 -6.98 -2.68
N SER A 56 16.64 -7.32 -2.24
CA SER A 56 15.76 -6.34 -1.61
C SER A 56 14.96 -6.89 -0.43
N TYR A 57 14.70 -6.00 0.54
CA TYR A 57 13.72 -6.21 1.60
C TYR A 57 12.59 -5.19 1.46
N GLY A 58 11.36 -5.64 1.56
CA GLY A 58 10.18 -4.80 1.66
C GLY A 58 9.49 -5.00 3.00
N VAL A 59 8.97 -3.91 3.58
CA VAL A 59 8.12 -3.95 4.77
C VAL A 59 6.73 -3.45 4.39
N GLU A 60 5.70 -4.21 4.76
CA GLU A 60 4.31 -3.82 4.55
C GLU A 60 3.46 -4.24 5.75
N ALA A 61 2.95 -3.24 6.47
CA ALA A 61 2.20 -3.44 7.71
C ALA A 61 0.74 -3.85 7.47
N HIS A 62 0.19 -3.57 6.29
CA HIS A 62 -1.17 -3.94 5.93
C HIS A 62 -1.19 -5.43 5.50
N PRO A 63 -1.80 -6.34 6.27
CA PRO A 63 -1.68 -7.79 6.06
C PRO A 63 -2.20 -8.25 4.68
N TYR A 64 -3.31 -7.65 4.24
CA TYR A 64 -3.86 -7.90 2.92
C TYR A 64 -2.94 -7.41 1.77
N ILE A 65 -2.40 -6.19 1.86
CA ILE A 65 -1.50 -5.66 0.81
C ILE A 65 -0.16 -6.42 0.81
N TYR A 66 0.34 -6.81 1.98
CA TYR A 66 1.46 -7.73 2.13
C TYR A 66 1.22 -9.03 1.35
N ARG A 67 0.05 -9.66 1.52
CA ARG A 67 -0.29 -10.92 0.82
C ARG A 67 -0.41 -10.74 -0.69
N ILE A 68 -0.92 -9.58 -1.15
CA ILE A 68 -0.93 -9.20 -2.56
C ILE A 68 0.51 -9.11 -3.11
N ALA A 69 1.44 -8.45 -2.40
CA ALA A 69 2.83 -8.36 -2.79
C ALA A 69 3.51 -9.73 -2.83
N LYS A 70 3.29 -10.55 -1.79
CA LYS A 70 3.83 -11.92 -1.69
C LYS A 70 3.42 -12.79 -2.89
N ALA A 71 2.14 -12.78 -3.26
CA ALA A 71 1.66 -13.53 -4.43
C ALA A 71 2.28 -13.02 -5.74
N LYS A 72 2.50 -11.71 -5.88
CA LYS A 72 3.17 -11.13 -7.07
C LYS A 72 4.65 -11.52 -7.15
N LEU A 73 5.35 -11.61 -6.03
CA LEU A 73 6.77 -12.01 -5.98
C LEU A 73 6.99 -13.48 -6.38
N ASN A 74 5.95 -14.32 -6.31
CA ASN A 74 6.01 -15.68 -6.83
C ASN A 74 5.96 -15.78 -8.37
N TRP A 75 6.10 -14.69 -9.13
CA TRP A 75 5.97 -14.68 -10.59
C TRP A 75 6.88 -15.67 -11.33
N ASN A 76 8.00 -16.08 -10.72
CA ASN A 76 8.93 -17.06 -11.25
C ASN A 76 8.51 -18.52 -10.99
N PHE A 77 7.32 -18.75 -10.46
CA PHE A 77 6.74 -20.09 -10.28
C PHE A 77 6.41 -20.75 -11.63
N ALA A 78 6.30 -22.09 -11.64
CA ALA A 78 5.97 -22.90 -12.83
C ALA A 78 4.60 -22.50 -13.45
N PRO A 79 4.57 -21.80 -14.60
CA PRO A 79 3.36 -21.15 -15.09
C PRO A 79 2.32 -22.17 -15.58
N ASP A 80 2.74 -23.27 -16.19
CA ASP A 80 1.83 -24.31 -16.66
C ASP A 80 1.14 -25.03 -15.49
N LYS A 81 1.89 -25.35 -14.42
CA LYS A 81 1.33 -25.90 -13.18
C LYS A 81 0.32 -24.94 -12.54
N PHE A 82 0.66 -23.65 -12.43
CA PHE A 82 -0.28 -22.63 -11.92
C PHE A 82 -1.59 -22.62 -12.72
N LYS A 83 -1.50 -22.55 -14.05
CA LYS A 83 -2.67 -22.50 -14.93
C LYS A 83 -3.52 -23.76 -14.78
N GLU A 84 -2.91 -24.93 -14.79
CA GLU A 84 -3.61 -26.22 -14.64
C GLU A 84 -4.40 -26.29 -13.32
N GLU A 85 -3.72 -26.04 -12.19
CA GLU A 85 -4.32 -26.10 -10.87
C GLU A 85 -5.42 -25.04 -10.65
N ALA A 86 -5.22 -23.83 -11.17
CA ALA A 86 -6.23 -22.77 -11.08
C ALA A 86 -7.48 -23.11 -11.92
N LEU A 87 -7.32 -23.68 -13.11
CA LEU A 87 -8.45 -24.13 -13.94
C LEU A 87 -9.14 -25.37 -13.35
N ALA A 88 -8.40 -26.25 -12.66
CA ALA A 88 -8.98 -27.35 -11.92
C ALA A 88 -9.87 -26.86 -10.75
N LEU A 89 -9.41 -25.85 -10.00
CA LEU A 89 -10.21 -25.18 -8.98
C LEU A 89 -11.47 -24.55 -9.58
N LEU A 90 -11.35 -23.86 -10.73
CA LEU A 90 -12.49 -23.27 -11.41
C LEU A 90 -13.53 -24.33 -11.83
N LYS A 91 -13.07 -25.46 -12.37
CA LYS A 91 -13.94 -26.57 -12.78
C LYS A 91 -14.72 -27.14 -11.59
N GLU A 92 -14.05 -27.33 -10.46
CA GLU A 92 -14.68 -27.81 -9.22
C GLU A 92 -15.70 -26.80 -8.68
N ALA A 93 -15.35 -25.51 -8.66
CA ALA A 93 -16.24 -24.44 -8.23
C ALA A 93 -17.51 -24.33 -9.10
N ARG A 94 -17.41 -24.52 -10.43
CA ARG A 94 -18.57 -24.51 -11.35
C ARG A 94 -19.59 -25.60 -11.04
N ASN A 95 -19.15 -26.73 -10.50
CA ASN A 95 -20.03 -27.85 -10.13
C ASN A 95 -20.60 -27.73 -8.71
N LYS A 96 -20.18 -26.72 -7.94
CA LYS A 96 -20.61 -26.53 -6.56
C LYS A 96 -21.94 -25.79 -6.51
N ARG A 97 -22.96 -26.42 -5.92
CA ARG A 97 -24.25 -25.77 -5.67
C ARG A 97 -24.20 -25.00 -4.35
N VAL A 98 -24.19 -23.67 -4.42
CA VAL A 98 -24.29 -22.78 -3.25
C VAL A 98 -25.74 -22.35 -3.08
N VAL A 99 -26.42 -22.94 -2.09
CA VAL A 99 -27.84 -22.66 -1.82
C VAL A 99 -28.00 -21.46 -0.89
N GLU A 100 -27.14 -21.35 0.12
CA GLU A 100 -27.13 -20.25 1.09
C GLU A 100 -25.79 -19.52 1.05
N VAL A 101 -25.84 -18.20 1.18
CA VAL A 101 -24.66 -17.33 1.28
C VAL A 101 -24.71 -16.58 2.60
N GLN A 102 -23.71 -16.77 3.45
CA GLN A 102 -23.59 -16.08 4.74
C GLN A 102 -22.47 -15.06 4.67
N PHE A 103 -22.82 -13.85 4.22
CA PHE A 103 -21.92 -12.71 4.22
C PHE A 103 -22.51 -11.53 4.98
N SER A 104 -21.64 -10.60 5.39
CA SER A 104 -22.07 -9.35 5.99
C SER A 104 -22.96 -8.53 5.04
N LYS A 105 -23.78 -7.63 5.61
CA LYS A 105 -24.63 -6.70 4.87
C LYS A 105 -23.86 -5.90 3.81
N LEU A 106 -22.59 -5.59 4.08
CA LEU A 106 -21.72 -4.90 3.12
C LEU A 106 -21.59 -5.70 1.82
N ILE A 107 -21.16 -6.96 1.92
CA ILE A 107 -20.95 -7.82 0.75
C ILE A 107 -22.26 -8.07 0.03
N MET A 108 -23.33 -8.37 0.78
CA MET A 108 -24.66 -8.59 0.18
C MET A 108 -25.19 -7.36 -0.57
N SER A 109 -24.83 -6.14 -0.14
CA SER A 109 -25.17 -4.91 -0.86
C SER A 109 -24.31 -4.66 -2.12
N CYS A 110 -23.19 -5.36 -2.28
CA CYS A 110 -22.24 -5.16 -3.37
C CYS A 110 -22.46 -6.09 -4.57
N TYR A 111 -23.22 -7.17 -4.41
CA TYR A 111 -23.34 -8.23 -5.40
C TYR A 111 -24.79 -8.74 -5.52
N PRO A 112 -25.28 -8.99 -6.74
CA PRO A 112 -26.48 -9.79 -6.96
C PRO A 112 -26.30 -11.22 -6.41
N LEU A 113 -27.41 -11.87 -6.06
CA LEU A 113 -27.41 -13.20 -5.44
C LEU A 113 -26.61 -14.24 -6.27
N GLU A 114 -26.87 -14.30 -7.57
CA GLU A 114 -26.17 -15.24 -8.48
C GLU A 114 -24.66 -14.97 -8.51
N THR A 115 -24.25 -13.69 -8.49
CA THR A 115 -22.85 -13.30 -8.50
C THR A 115 -22.14 -13.71 -7.21
N ILE A 116 -22.76 -13.44 -6.04
CA ILE A 116 -22.16 -13.81 -4.76
C ILE A 116 -22.14 -15.32 -4.55
N GLN A 117 -23.14 -16.06 -5.05
CA GLN A 117 -23.13 -17.54 -5.03
C GLN A 117 -21.93 -18.12 -5.80
N LYS A 118 -21.59 -17.56 -6.97
CA LYS A 118 -20.41 -17.99 -7.75
C LYS A 118 -19.09 -17.62 -7.05
N LEU A 119 -19.02 -16.44 -6.44
CA LEU A 119 -17.85 -16.04 -5.65
C LEU A 119 -17.67 -16.92 -4.41
N GLU A 120 -18.77 -17.29 -3.74
CA GLU A 120 -18.76 -18.22 -2.62
C GLU A 120 -18.36 -19.63 -3.06
N ALA A 121 -18.81 -20.09 -4.23
CA ALA A 121 -18.37 -21.35 -4.79
C ALA A 121 -16.84 -21.38 -4.99
N LEU A 122 -16.25 -20.30 -5.52
CA LEU A 122 -14.79 -20.16 -5.63
C LEU A 122 -14.12 -20.18 -4.25
N LYS A 123 -14.64 -19.40 -3.28
CA LYS A 123 -14.09 -19.32 -1.92
C LYS A 123 -14.14 -20.66 -1.20
N GLN A 124 -15.28 -21.35 -1.20
CA GLN A 124 -15.44 -22.66 -0.55
C GLN A 124 -14.57 -23.73 -1.20
N THR A 125 -14.43 -23.70 -2.52
CA THR A 125 -13.52 -24.61 -3.23
C THR A 125 -12.07 -24.33 -2.83
N TRP A 126 -11.66 -23.06 -2.78
CA TRP A 126 -10.34 -22.67 -2.30
C TRP A 126 -10.06 -23.12 -0.86
N LEU A 127 -11.05 -23.05 0.03
CA LEU A 127 -10.94 -23.46 1.44
C LEU A 127 -10.81 -24.98 1.60
N SER A 128 -11.55 -25.76 0.82
CA SER A 128 -11.64 -27.23 0.97
C SER A 128 -10.60 -27.99 0.15
N LYS A 129 -10.14 -27.41 -0.97
CA LYS A 129 -9.17 -28.05 -1.85
C LYS A 129 -7.76 -28.02 -1.25
N LYS A 130 -7.14 -29.20 -1.15
CA LYS A 130 -5.70 -29.33 -0.85
C LYS A 130 -4.88 -28.76 -2.02
N GLN A 131 -3.99 -27.83 -1.71
CA GLN A 131 -3.18 -27.09 -2.68
C GLN A 131 -1.79 -26.87 -2.09
N ASP A 132 -0.77 -26.79 -2.95
CA ASP A 132 0.54 -26.28 -2.56
C ASP A 132 0.44 -24.81 -2.15
N ASP A 133 1.34 -24.33 -1.29
CA ASP A 133 1.24 -23.00 -0.70
C ASP A 133 1.25 -21.87 -1.76
N GLU A 134 2.09 -21.97 -2.80
CA GLU A 134 2.13 -20.99 -3.89
C GLU A 134 0.84 -20.99 -4.71
N ILE A 135 0.30 -22.19 -5.01
CA ILE A 135 -0.97 -22.34 -5.74
C ILE A 135 -2.12 -21.76 -4.92
N LYS A 136 -2.13 -22.03 -3.61
CA LYS A 136 -3.10 -21.48 -2.68
C LYS A 136 -3.04 -19.96 -2.63
N ASP A 137 -1.85 -19.37 -2.59
CA ASP A 137 -1.66 -17.91 -2.63
C ASP A 137 -2.08 -17.31 -3.98
N PHE A 138 -1.78 -17.97 -5.11
CA PHE A 138 -2.25 -17.52 -6.42
C PHE A 138 -3.77 -17.59 -6.59
N ASN A 139 -4.40 -18.69 -6.20
CA ASN A 139 -5.85 -18.83 -6.31
C ASN A 139 -6.58 -17.83 -5.40
N TRP A 140 -6.07 -17.59 -4.19
CA TRP A 140 -6.55 -16.51 -3.33
C TRP A 140 -6.42 -15.14 -4.02
N PHE A 141 -5.26 -14.87 -4.62
CA PHE A 141 -5.00 -13.62 -5.34
C PHE A 141 -5.96 -13.43 -6.52
N VAL A 142 -6.17 -14.47 -7.34
CA VAL A 142 -7.07 -14.43 -8.50
C VAL A 142 -8.49 -14.07 -8.05
N ILE A 143 -9.04 -14.82 -7.09
CA ILE A 143 -10.40 -14.57 -6.52
C ILE A 143 -10.48 -13.14 -6.00
N THR A 144 -9.49 -12.70 -5.23
CA THR A 144 -9.43 -11.36 -4.65
C THR A 144 -9.43 -10.27 -5.73
N SER A 145 -8.61 -10.43 -6.77
CA SER A 145 -8.43 -9.42 -7.81
C SER A 145 -9.68 -9.19 -8.67
N ILE A 146 -10.60 -10.16 -8.73
CA ILE A 146 -11.82 -10.07 -9.52
C ILE A 146 -12.99 -9.45 -8.75
N LEU A 147 -12.94 -9.37 -7.41
CA LEU A 147 -14.05 -8.93 -6.55
C LEU A 147 -14.64 -7.58 -6.99
N ARG A 148 -13.79 -6.60 -7.30
CA ARG A 148 -14.27 -5.27 -7.74
C ARG A 148 -14.79 -5.26 -9.17
N THR A 149 -14.30 -6.14 -10.04
CA THR A 149 -14.73 -6.21 -11.45
C THR A 149 -16.04 -6.97 -11.65
N THR A 150 -16.39 -7.84 -10.70
CA THR A 150 -17.62 -8.63 -10.67
C THR A 150 -18.72 -7.95 -9.85
N SER A 151 -18.43 -6.85 -9.15
CA SER A 151 -19.43 -6.05 -8.45
C SER A 151 -20.05 -4.99 -9.38
N PRO A 152 -21.40 -4.90 -9.49
CA PRO A 152 -22.08 -3.81 -10.18
C PRO A 152 -21.90 -2.47 -9.47
N VAL A 153 -21.56 -2.47 -8.19
CA VAL A 153 -21.40 -1.26 -7.40
C VAL A 153 -20.16 -0.50 -7.85
N GLY A 154 -20.33 0.81 -8.00
CA GLY A 154 -19.27 1.75 -8.28
C GLY A 154 -18.22 1.67 -7.19
N THR A 155 -16.96 1.69 -7.57
CA THR A 155 -15.86 1.86 -6.63
C THR A 155 -15.21 3.17 -7.00
N ALA A 156 -15.27 4.18 -6.13
CA ALA A 156 -14.37 5.33 -6.26
C ALA A 156 -12.96 4.78 -6.40
N GLN A 157 -12.10 5.42 -7.23
CA GLN A 157 -10.75 4.95 -7.59
C GLN A 157 -10.00 4.35 -6.39
N TRP A 158 -10.24 3.07 -6.11
CA TRP A 158 -9.69 2.36 -4.97
C TRP A 158 -9.94 2.94 -3.57
N GLN A 159 -10.98 3.74 -3.36
CA GLN A 159 -11.25 4.37 -2.05
C GLN A 159 -12.46 3.78 -1.35
N TYR A 160 -13.65 4.03 -1.90
CA TYR A 160 -14.91 3.67 -1.26
C TYR A 160 -15.77 2.90 -2.24
N ILE A 161 -16.42 1.86 -1.73
CA ILE A 161 -17.60 1.30 -2.37
C ILE A 161 -18.63 2.44 -2.43
N GLN A 162 -19.21 2.67 -3.60
CA GLN A 162 -20.22 3.69 -3.88
C GLN A 162 -21.51 2.99 -4.30
N PRO A 163 -22.30 2.45 -3.34
CA PRO A 163 -23.54 1.70 -3.63
C PRO A 163 -24.50 2.41 -4.57
N ASN A 164 -24.52 3.75 -4.52
CA ASN A 164 -25.41 4.60 -5.31
C ASN A 164 -24.92 4.86 -6.74
N LYS A 165 -23.80 4.24 -7.17
CA LYS A 165 -23.31 4.30 -8.54
C LYS A 165 -23.23 2.89 -9.10
N THR A 166 -23.63 2.71 -10.35
CA THR A 166 -23.63 1.40 -11.01
C THR A 166 -22.63 1.38 -12.16
N LYS A 167 -21.90 0.28 -12.32
CA LYS A 167 -21.02 0.03 -13.47
C LYS A 167 -21.85 -0.52 -14.62
N SER A 168 -21.61 -0.01 -15.83
CA SER A 168 -22.29 -0.47 -17.05
C SER A 168 -21.79 -1.82 -17.57
N LYS A 169 -20.62 -2.29 -17.10
CA LYS A 169 -20.05 -3.59 -17.47
C LYS A 169 -19.61 -4.31 -16.21
N VAL A 170 -20.27 -5.43 -15.92
CA VAL A 170 -19.94 -6.34 -14.81
C VAL A 170 -19.61 -7.68 -15.42
N MET A 171 -18.48 -8.25 -15.03
CA MET A 171 -18.09 -9.57 -15.51
C MET A 171 -18.67 -10.66 -14.61
N ASP A 172 -19.05 -11.79 -15.21
CA ASP A 172 -19.34 -13.01 -14.46
C ASP A 172 -18.09 -13.47 -13.67
N PRO A 173 -18.22 -13.91 -12.41
CA PRO A 173 -17.07 -14.34 -11.60
C PRO A 173 -16.22 -15.45 -12.19
N PHE A 174 -16.82 -16.48 -12.81
CA PHE A 174 -16.07 -17.58 -13.40
C PHE A 174 -15.32 -17.14 -14.66
N ILE A 175 -15.94 -16.28 -15.48
CA ILE A 175 -15.27 -15.69 -16.65
C ILE A 175 -14.13 -14.76 -16.21
N ALA A 176 -14.35 -13.94 -15.17
CA ALA A 176 -13.33 -13.05 -14.63
C ALA A 176 -12.15 -13.83 -14.05
N PHE A 177 -12.41 -14.91 -13.31
CA PHE A 177 -11.40 -15.81 -12.77
C PHE A 177 -10.56 -16.41 -13.90
N GLU A 178 -11.20 -17.04 -14.90
CA GLU A 178 -10.53 -17.66 -16.04
C GLU A 178 -9.65 -16.66 -16.79
N LYS A 179 -10.19 -15.49 -17.13
CA LYS A 179 -9.45 -14.41 -17.79
C LYS A 179 -8.23 -13.98 -16.99
N LYS A 180 -8.36 -13.92 -15.66
CA LYS A 180 -7.26 -13.52 -14.77
C LYS A 180 -6.16 -14.56 -14.71
N VAL A 181 -6.51 -15.85 -14.66
CA VAL A 181 -5.55 -16.95 -14.75
C VAL A 181 -4.73 -16.86 -16.05
N TYR A 182 -5.39 -16.69 -17.19
CA TYR A 182 -4.69 -16.55 -18.47
C TYR A 182 -3.80 -15.29 -18.53
N GLU A 183 -4.25 -14.16 -17.96
CA GLU A 183 -3.43 -12.94 -17.87
C GLU A 183 -2.14 -13.20 -17.08
N MET A 184 -2.26 -13.82 -15.91
CA MET A 184 -1.12 -14.12 -15.05
C MET A 184 -0.19 -15.14 -15.70
N TYR A 185 -0.73 -16.22 -16.26
CA TYR A 185 0.03 -17.24 -16.98
C TYR A 185 0.87 -16.66 -18.14
N LEU A 186 0.27 -15.81 -18.97
CA LEU A 186 0.98 -15.19 -20.09
C LEU A 186 2.06 -14.21 -19.62
N ASP A 187 1.78 -13.47 -18.54
CA ASP A 187 2.76 -12.56 -17.94
C ASP A 187 3.92 -13.30 -17.30
N MET A 188 3.66 -14.42 -16.60
CA MET A 188 4.70 -15.30 -16.06
C MET A 188 5.61 -15.80 -17.18
N LYS A 189 5.05 -16.43 -18.23
CA LYS A 189 5.85 -16.92 -19.37
C LYS A 189 6.69 -15.84 -20.02
N ARG A 190 6.10 -14.66 -20.26
CA ARG A 190 6.82 -13.53 -20.86
C ARG A 190 7.96 -13.02 -19.96
N THR A 191 7.69 -12.89 -18.67
CA THR A 191 8.65 -12.33 -17.70
C THR A 191 9.80 -13.32 -17.46
N GLN A 192 9.51 -14.62 -17.28
CA GLN A 192 10.51 -15.69 -17.13
C GLN A 192 11.38 -15.90 -18.38
N ASN A 193 10.88 -15.58 -19.57
CA ASN A 193 11.70 -15.57 -20.78
C ASN A 193 12.64 -14.35 -20.85
N ARG A 194 12.23 -13.22 -20.25
CA ARG A 194 12.98 -11.97 -20.29
C ARG A 194 14.05 -11.87 -19.21
N PHE A 195 13.79 -12.40 -18.02
CA PHE A 195 14.66 -12.29 -16.86
C PHE A 195 15.09 -13.71 -16.43
N LYS A 196 16.39 -13.99 -16.51
CA LYS A 196 16.99 -15.29 -16.16
C LYS A 196 17.80 -15.20 -14.88
N ASP A 197 18.64 -14.17 -14.77
CA ASP A 197 19.47 -13.91 -13.59
C ASP A 197 18.71 -13.01 -12.61
N ILE A 198 17.93 -13.63 -11.72
CA ILE A 198 17.16 -12.92 -10.71
C ILE A 198 17.73 -13.16 -9.32
N THR A 199 17.51 -12.20 -8.42
CA THR A 199 17.74 -12.36 -6.99
C THR A 199 16.40 -12.21 -6.29
N ASN A 200 16.00 -13.21 -5.50
CA ASN A 200 14.73 -13.18 -4.81
C ASN A 200 14.69 -12.03 -3.79
N SER A 201 13.55 -11.36 -3.75
CA SER A 201 13.27 -10.32 -2.77
C SER A 201 12.49 -10.88 -1.59
N ILE A 202 12.65 -10.27 -0.40
CA ILE A 202 11.99 -10.70 0.82
C ILE A 202 10.97 -9.63 1.24
N ILE A 203 9.69 -10.00 1.28
CA ILE A 203 8.62 -9.16 1.81
C ILE A 203 8.31 -9.56 3.26
N LEU A 204 8.21 -8.57 4.14
CA LEU A 204 7.99 -8.73 5.59
C LEU A 204 6.66 -8.07 5.99
N ASN A 205 5.82 -8.81 6.72
CA ASN A 205 4.59 -8.28 7.32
C ASN A 205 4.93 -7.64 8.67
N GLU A 206 5.60 -6.49 8.63
CA GLU A 206 6.11 -5.76 9.80
C GLU A 206 5.67 -4.30 9.77
N ASP A 207 5.85 -3.63 10.90
CA ASP A 207 5.66 -2.19 11.03
C ASP A 207 6.99 -1.45 10.80
N ALA A 208 7.02 -0.55 9.83
CA ALA A 208 8.21 0.24 9.49
C ALA A 208 8.72 1.12 10.64
N ARG A 209 7.87 1.45 11.62
CA ARG A 209 8.27 2.20 12.83
C ARG A 209 9.23 1.40 13.71
N ASN A 210 9.19 0.07 13.61
CA ASN A 210 10.05 -0.84 14.33
C ASN A 210 10.35 -2.09 13.48
N ILE A 211 11.17 -1.90 12.45
CA ILE A 211 11.65 -3.01 11.60
C ILE A 211 12.46 -3.95 12.48
N LYS A 212 12.21 -5.26 12.42
CA LYS A 212 12.93 -6.27 13.23
C LYS A 212 13.76 -7.20 12.37
N SER A 213 13.18 -7.71 11.28
CA SER A 213 13.79 -8.81 10.53
C SER A 213 14.92 -8.40 9.57
N ILE A 214 15.06 -7.10 9.24
CA ILE A 214 16.17 -6.65 8.40
C ILE A 214 17.44 -6.50 9.26
N PRO A 215 18.58 -7.10 8.84
CA PRO A 215 19.85 -6.98 9.58
C PRO A 215 20.34 -5.52 9.65
N THR A 216 21.05 -5.20 10.75
CA THR A 216 21.66 -3.89 10.96
C THR A 216 22.67 -3.58 9.84
N GLY A 217 22.62 -2.36 9.29
CA GLY A 217 23.54 -1.91 8.25
C GLY A 217 23.44 -2.64 6.91
N TRP A 218 22.38 -3.41 6.67
CA TRP A 218 22.22 -4.20 5.45
C TRP A 218 21.96 -3.37 4.20
N GLY A 219 21.06 -2.38 4.26
CA GLY A 219 20.63 -1.62 3.08
C GLY A 219 21.63 -0.56 2.66
N ASP A 220 21.85 -0.41 1.36
CA ASP A 220 22.62 0.71 0.78
C ASP A 220 21.77 1.61 -0.10
N LEU A 221 20.52 1.24 -0.40
CA LEU A 221 19.55 2.06 -1.12
C LEU A 221 18.17 1.92 -0.48
N VAL A 222 17.45 3.03 -0.31
CA VAL A 222 16.02 3.03 0.03
C VAL A 222 15.25 3.68 -1.10
N ILE A 223 14.24 3.01 -1.64
CA ILE A 223 13.32 3.59 -2.63
C ILE A 223 11.92 3.38 -2.07
N THR A 224 11.19 4.46 -1.80
CA THR A 224 9.88 4.33 -1.17
C THR A 224 8.98 5.54 -1.38
N SER A 225 7.73 5.42 -0.93
CA SER A 225 6.78 6.50 -0.81
C SER A 225 5.94 6.24 0.44
N PRO A 226 6.06 7.06 1.49
CA PRO A 226 5.27 6.87 2.70
C PRO A 226 3.78 7.11 2.40
N PRO A 227 2.86 6.58 3.23
CA PRO A 227 1.45 6.97 3.18
C PRO A 227 1.33 8.50 3.26
N TYR A 228 0.69 9.15 2.27
CA TYR A 228 0.62 10.61 2.28
C TYR A 228 -0.31 11.10 3.39
N ALA A 229 0.06 12.21 4.07
CA ALA A 229 -0.75 12.88 5.09
C ALA A 229 -2.00 13.60 4.52
N ASN A 230 -2.77 12.92 3.68
CA ASN A 230 -3.87 13.46 2.87
C ASN A 230 -5.25 12.91 3.30
N ASN A 231 -5.33 12.23 4.44
CA ASN A 231 -6.53 11.58 4.98
C ASN A 231 -7.06 10.39 4.17
N TYR A 232 -6.17 9.68 3.46
CA TYR A 232 -6.50 8.43 2.80
C TYR A 232 -6.44 7.27 3.79
N ASP A 233 -7.54 6.53 3.92
CA ASP A 233 -7.65 5.37 4.80
C ASP A 233 -7.30 4.09 4.01
N TYR A 234 -6.03 3.68 4.11
CA TYR A 234 -5.54 2.47 3.44
C TYR A 234 -6.21 1.18 3.95
N ALA A 235 -6.69 1.16 5.19
CA ALA A 235 -7.39 0.02 5.75
C ALA A 235 -8.82 -0.07 5.22
N ASP A 236 -9.54 1.05 5.12
CA ASP A 236 -10.89 1.03 4.52
C ASP A 236 -10.87 0.78 3.02
N ALA A 237 -9.82 1.23 2.33
CA ALA A 237 -9.64 1.02 0.89
C ALA A 237 -9.73 -0.46 0.48
N THR A 238 -9.39 -1.38 1.38
CA THR A 238 -9.38 -2.84 1.18
C THR A 238 -10.49 -3.57 1.95
N ARG A 239 -11.42 -2.82 2.58
CA ARG A 239 -12.48 -3.40 3.43
C ARG A 239 -13.37 -4.38 2.68
N LEU A 240 -13.67 -4.14 1.40
CA LEU A 240 -14.47 -5.07 0.59
C LEU A 240 -13.83 -6.45 0.58
N GLU A 241 -12.55 -6.51 0.25
CA GLU A 241 -11.83 -7.76 0.08
C GLU A 241 -11.60 -8.47 1.41
N MET A 242 -11.19 -7.74 2.45
CA MET A 242 -11.02 -8.33 3.79
C MET A 242 -12.35 -8.84 4.36
N THR A 243 -13.46 -8.13 4.13
CA THR A 243 -14.79 -8.59 4.57
C THR A 243 -15.24 -9.83 3.78
N PHE A 244 -14.94 -9.91 2.49
CA PHE A 244 -15.23 -11.09 1.68
C PHE A 244 -14.50 -12.33 2.21
N TRP A 245 -13.24 -12.20 2.59
CA TRP A 245 -12.47 -13.31 3.15
C TRP A 245 -12.82 -13.65 4.59
N GLY A 246 -13.44 -12.72 5.32
CA GLY A 246 -13.76 -12.89 6.74
C GLY A 246 -12.64 -12.45 7.67
N ASP A 247 -11.63 -11.74 7.16
CA ASP A 247 -10.54 -11.17 7.95
C ASP A 247 -11.05 -10.06 8.90
N ILE A 248 -12.17 -9.44 8.52
CA ILE A 248 -12.94 -8.48 9.32
C ILE A 248 -14.43 -8.69 9.12
N SER A 249 -15.23 -8.36 10.13
CA SER A 249 -16.70 -8.36 10.04
C SER A 249 -17.24 -7.03 9.50
N GLY A 250 -16.50 -5.94 9.68
CA GLY A 250 -16.93 -4.61 9.27
C GLY A 250 -15.96 -3.50 9.63
N TRP A 251 -16.47 -2.27 9.64
CA TRP A 251 -15.68 -1.05 9.87
C TRP A 251 -15.04 -0.98 11.27
N SER A 252 -15.71 -1.50 12.29
CA SER A 252 -15.22 -1.53 13.68
C SER A 252 -13.87 -2.23 13.81
N ASP A 253 -13.72 -3.33 13.07
CA ASP A 253 -12.59 -4.26 13.21
C ASP A 253 -11.32 -3.70 12.54
N LEU A 254 -11.46 -2.71 11.64
CA LEU A 254 -10.33 -2.08 10.96
C LEU A 254 -9.34 -1.46 11.93
N GLN A 255 -9.81 -0.93 13.07
CA GLN A 255 -8.94 -0.25 14.03
C GLN A 255 -7.91 -1.21 14.62
N ASP A 256 -8.38 -2.34 15.15
CA ASP A 256 -7.57 -3.26 15.94
C ASP A 256 -6.88 -4.33 15.08
N ASN A 257 -7.42 -4.64 13.90
CA ASN A 257 -6.83 -5.64 13.01
C ASN A 257 -5.86 -5.06 11.97
N VAL A 258 -5.99 -3.77 11.61
CA VAL A 258 -5.22 -3.17 10.52
C VAL A 258 -4.59 -1.83 10.91
N ARG A 259 -5.40 -0.81 11.24
CA ARG A 259 -4.94 0.59 11.38
C ARG A 259 -3.86 0.77 12.45
N LYS A 260 -3.87 -0.03 13.53
CA LYS A 260 -2.87 0.07 14.61
C LYS A 260 -1.42 -0.10 14.13
N ASN A 261 -1.21 -0.88 13.07
CA ASN A 261 0.12 -1.14 12.50
C ASN A 261 0.48 -0.16 11.37
N LEU A 262 -0.47 0.65 10.90
CA LEU A 262 -0.24 1.61 9.83
C LEU A 262 0.26 2.94 10.38
N VAL A 263 1.09 3.63 9.59
CA VAL A 263 1.40 5.04 9.81
C VAL A 263 0.09 5.85 9.84
N ARG A 264 -0.03 6.75 10.82
CA ARG A 264 -1.24 7.52 11.12
C ARG A 264 -1.43 8.70 10.17
N ALA A 265 -1.72 8.39 8.91
CA ALA A 265 -1.96 9.36 7.84
C ALA A 265 -3.45 9.69 7.58
N CYS A 266 -4.35 9.16 8.42
CA CYS A 266 -5.80 9.36 8.34
C CYS A 266 -6.41 9.74 9.70
N THR A 267 -7.42 10.62 9.69
CA THR A 267 -8.11 11.08 10.90
C THR A 267 -8.85 9.97 11.63
N GLN A 268 -9.17 8.86 10.95
CA GLN A 268 -9.76 7.68 11.59
C GLN A 268 -8.78 6.96 12.51
N HIS A 269 -7.47 7.00 12.19
CA HIS A 269 -6.43 6.33 12.98
C HIS A 269 -6.21 7.01 14.34
N VAL A 270 -6.55 8.30 14.45
CA VAL A 270 -6.30 9.15 15.62
C VAL A 270 -7.57 9.50 16.41
N SER A 271 -8.69 8.86 16.09
CA SER A 271 -9.99 9.11 16.76
C SER A 271 -9.94 8.89 18.27
N LYS A 272 -9.11 7.96 18.75
CA LYS A 272 -8.92 7.64 20.18
C LYS A 272 -7.68 8.30 20.79
N LEU A 273 -6.97 9.17 20.07
CA LEU A 273 -5.65 9.68 20.47
C LEU A 273 -5.70 10.84 21.46
N GLY A 274 -6.88 11.40 21.75
CA GLY A 274 -7.03 12.65 22.51
C GLY A 274 -6.24 12.71 23.83
N ASN A 275 -6.16 11.59 24.56
CA ASN A 275 -5.48 11.54 25.86
C ASN A 275 -3.96 11.29 25.78
N SER A 276 -3.41 11.00 24.59
CA SER A 276 -1.99 10.66 24.39
C SER A 276 -1.25 11.68 23.51
N ILE A 277 -1.91 12.77 23.15
CA ILE A 277 -1.33 13.77 22.25
C ILE A 277 -0.14 14.49 22.87
N ASP A 278 -0.19 14.79 24.17
CA ASP A 278 0.91 15.47 24.86
C ASP A 278 2.19 14.64 24.85
N THR A 279 2.07 13.31 24.97
CA THR A 279 3.20 12.38 24.84
C THR A 279 3.82 12.41 23.44
N ILE A 280 2.99 12.58 22.41
CA ILE A 280 3.48 12.69 21.02
C ILE A 280 4.18 14.03 20.82
N LEU A 281 3.54 15.13 21.22
CA LEU A 281 4.08 16.48 21.04
C LEU A 281 5.37 16.71 21.84
N SER A 282 5.55 16.01 22.96
CA SER A 282 6.76 16.03 23.78
C SER A 282 7.83 14.99 23.40
N ASN A 283 7.60 14.19 22.35
CA ASN A 283 8.57 13.18 21.92
C ASN A 283 9.89 13.85 21.48
N PRO A 284 11.04 13.51 22.10
CA PRO A 284 12.33 14.10 21.74
C PRO A 284 12.72 13.93 20.27
N LYS A 285 12.23 12.87 19.60
CA LYS A 285 12.48 12.64 18.17
C LYS A 285 11.87 13.71 17.28
N LEU A 286 10.92 14.49 17.78
CA LEU A 286 10.28 15.60 17.06
C LEU A 286 10.93 16.96 17.34
N ALA A 287 11.91 17.04 18.25
CA ALA A 287 12.46 18.31 18.72
C ALA A 287 12.86 19.27 17.59
N VAL A 288 13.44 18.75 16.50
CA VAL A 288 13.90 19.52 15.34
C VAL A 288 12.79 20.19 14.52
N ILE A 289 11.55 19.73 14.63
CA ILE A 289 10.38 20.32 13.95
C ILE A 289 9.31 20.79 14.94
N GLN A 290 9.52 20.58 16.24
CA GLN A 290 8.49 20.77 17.27
C GLN A 290 7.89 22.20 17.28
N PRO A 291 8.67 23.30 17.17
CA PRO A 291 8.10 24.64 17.17
C PRO A 291 7.11 24.86 16.02
N GLU A 292 7.52 24.52 14.79
CA GLU A 292 6.68 24.66 13.58
C GLU A 292 5.48 23.70 13.62
N LEU A 293 5.68 22.48 14.15
CA LEU A 293 4.62 21.49 14.31
C LEU A 293 3.55 21.96 15.29
N LEU A 294 3.93 22.57 16.42
CA LEU A 294 2.99 23.10 17.42
C LEU A 294 2.18 24.27 16.87
N GLU A 295 2.80 25.15 16.09
CA GLU A 295 2.10 26.24 15.41
C GLU A 295 1.01 25.70 14.45
N VAL A 296 1.40 24.79 13.55
CA VAL A 296 0.46 24.15 12.62
C VAL A 296 -0.63 23.36 13.37
N PHE A 297 -0.26 22.72 14.48
CA PHE A 297 -1.19 21.95 15.32
C PHE A 297 -2.29 22.84 15.90
N GLU A 298 -1.94 23.97 16.53
CA GLU A 298 -2.93 24.88 17.12
C GLU A 298 -3.80 25.54 16.04
N ILE A 299 -3.21 25.97 14.91
CA ILE A 299 -3.97 26.50 13.78
C ILE A 299 -5.00 25.48 13.27
N LEU A 300 -4.60 24.22 13.05
CA LEU A 300 -5.50 23.16 12.60
C LEU A 300 -6.58 22.81 13.63
N LYS A 301 -6.25 22.92 14.93
CA LYS A 301 -7.15 22.62 16.04
C LYS A 301 -8.26 23.66 16.16
N GLU A 302 -7.96 24.93 15.94
CA GLU A 302 -8.96 26.00 15.85
C GLU A 302 -9.74 25.92 14.54
N GLU A 303 -9.04 25.78 13.41
CA GLU A 303 -9.63 25.78 12.07
C GLU A 303 -10.69 24.69 11.94
N ARG A 304 -10.46 23.49 12.51
CA ARG A 304 -11.43 22.38 12.44
C ARG A 304 -12.84 22.75 12.91
N LEU A 305 -12.96 23.70 13.85
CA LEU A 305 -14.25 24.11 14.42
C LEU A 305 -15.13 24.83 13.39
N LYS A 306 -14.51 25.40 12.34
CA LYS A 306 -15.18 26.08 11.22
C LYS A 306 -15.69 25.13 10.14
N HIS A 307 -15.35 23.83 10.21
CA HIS A 307 -15.69 22.86 9.17
C HIS A 307 -16.69 21.80 9.66
N GLY A 308 -17.61 21.43 8.79
CA GLY A 308 -18.49 20.27 9.00
C GLY A 308 -17.68 18.99 9.24
N GLY A 309 -18.10 18.21 10.24
CA GLY A 309 -17.42 16.96 10.65
C GLY A 309 -16.18 17.14 11.53
N LYS A 310 -15.66 18.36 11.71
CA LYS A 310 -14.61 18.72 12.70
C LYS A 310 -13.44 17.73 12.77
N LYS A 311 -12.93 17.31 11.61
CA LYS A 311 -11.92 16.27 11.48
C LYS A 311 -10.65 16.64 12.25
N ASN A 312 -10.07 15.66 12.93
CA ASN A 312 -8.92 15.84 13.81
C ASN A 312 -7.58 15.90 13.04
N TYR A 313 -7.43 16.83 12.09
CA TYR A 313 -6.18 16.95 11.32
C TYR A 313 -4.98 17.35 12.15
N HIS A 314 -5.16 18.21 13.16
CA HIS A 314 -4.12 18.51 14.16
C HIS A 314 -3.53 17.24 14.79
N LEU A 315 -4.38 16.33 15.29
CA LEU A 315 -3.93 15.03 15.84
C LEU A 315 -3.26 14.14 14.76
N MET A 316 -3.82 14.12 13.55
CA MET A 316 -3.30 13.30 12.44
C MET A 316 -1.88 13.73 12.05
N ILE A 317 -1.65 15.04 11.89
CA ILE A 317 -0.34 15.58 11.49
C ILE A 317 0.71 15.29 12.56
N ALA A 318 0.42 15.57 13.84
CA ALA A 318 1.34 15.25 14.94
C ALA A 318 1.67 13.74 15.00
N ALA A 319 0.65 12.89 14.92
CA ALA A 319 0.82 11.44 14.95
C ALA A 319 1.61 10.90 13.74
N TYR A 320 1.40 11.48 12.56
CA TYR A 320 2.07 11.14 11.31
C TYR A 320 3.57 11.40 11.37
N PHE A 321 3.98 12.59 11.78
CA PHE A 321 5.40 12.92 11.89
C PHE A 321 6.08 12.16 13.04
N ASN A 322 5.37 11.87 14.12
CA ASN A 322 5.88 10.96 15.16
C ASN A 322 6.18 9.57 14.60
N ASP A 323 5.24 8.99 13.85
CA ASP A 323 5.44 7.68 13.22
C ASP A 323 6.62 7.70 12.24
N LEU A 324 6.75 8.75 11.41
CA LEU A 324 7.86 8.83 10.46
C LEU A 324 9.21 9.13 11.12
N ALA A 325 9.23 9.82 12.26
CA ALA A 325 10.43 9.93 13.08
C ALA A 325 10.89 8.54 13.55
N ASP A 326 9.98 7.68 14.03
CA ASP A 326 10.30 6.30 14.39
C ASP A 326 10.78 5.47 13.19
N VAL A 327 10.17 5.66 12.02
CA VAL A 327 10.61 5.02 10.77
C VAL A 327 12.03 5.42 10.39
N PHE A 328 12.41 6.70 10.48
CA PHE A 328 13.78 7.12 10.20
C PHE A 328 14.81 6.50 11.15
N HIS A 329 14.48 6.35 12.43
CA HIS A 329 15.36 5.65 13.38
C HIS A 329 15.48 4.16 13.05
N SER A 330 14.37 3.51 12.68
CA SER A 330 14.39 2.12 12.21
C SER A 330 15.23 1.97 10.94
N LEU A 331 15.09 2.90 9.98
CA LEU A 331 15.87 2.92 8.74
C LEU A 331 17.35 3.12 9.03
N ARG A 332 17.72 4.09 9.88
CA ARG A 332 19.12 4.34 10.27
C ARG A 332 19.81 3.08 10.79
N ARG A 333 19.08 2.26 11.57
CA ARG A 333 19.59 0.97 12.07
C ARG A 333 19.86 -0.02 10.93
N VAL A 334 18.92 -0.16 9.99
CA VAL A 334 19.01 -1.19 8.93
C VAL A 334 19.78 -0.74 7.70
N THR A 335 20.10 0.54 7.56
CA THR A 335 20.90 1.08 6.45
C THR A 335 22.35 1.31 6.83
N SER A 336 23.25 0.99 5.91
CA SER A 336 24.69 1.26 6.00
C SER A 336 25.01 2.75 6.08
N GLY A 337 26.22 3.09 6.55
CA GLY A 337 26.72 4.48 6.59
C GLY A 337 26.74 5.17 5.23
N ASN A 338 26.95 4.41 4.14
CA ASN A 338 27.01 5.00 2.79
C ASN A 338 25.65 5.04 2.10
N CYS A 339 24.53 4.73 2.78
CA CYS A 339 23.22 4.56 2.11
C CYS A 339 22.72 5.82 1.39
N LYS A 340 21.81 5.65 0.45
CA LYS A 340 21.08 6.76 -0.19
C LYS A 340 19.61 6.40 -0.21
N MET A 341 18.76 7.36 0.05
CA MET A 341 17.32 7.16 0.17
C MET A 341 16.62 8.10 -0.79
N CYS A 342 15.60 7.58 -1.48
CA CYS A 342 14.71 8.33 -2.33
C CYS A 342 13.28 8.13 -1.85
N PHE A 343 12.73 9.17 -1.22
CA PHE A 343 11.35 9.22 -0.75
C PHE A 343 10.52 10.03 -1.74
N VAL A 344 9.56 9.39 -2.41
CA VAL A 344 8.57 10.11 -3.21
C VAL A 344 7.50 10.64 -2.26
N VAL A 345 7.49 11.96 -2.07
CA VAL A 345 6.62 12.65 -1.11
C VAL A 345 5.96 13.85 -1.78
N GLY A 346 4.83 14.27 -1.23
CA GLY A 346 4.23 15.53 -1.61
C GLY A 346 3.52 16.17 -0.45
N ASP A 347 3.43 17.49 -0.50
CA ASP A 347 2.87 18.26 0.60
C ASP A 347 1.39 18.01 0.77
N SER A 348 0.92 18.50 1.92
CA SER A 348 -0.47 18.46 2.33
C SER A 348 -0.92 19.84 2.77
N ALA A 349 -2.21 20.12 2.59
CA ALA A 349 -2.84 21.27 3.22
C ALA A 349 -4.23 20.90 3.78
N PRO A 350 -4.28 20.14 4.89
CA PRO A 350 -5.54 19.84 5.56
C PRO A 350 -6.22 21.15 5.99
N TYR A 351 -7.51 21.29 5.68
CA TYR A 351 -8.26 22.56 5.85
C TYR A 351 -7.62 23.80 5.20
N GLY A 352 -6.73 23.62 4.20
CA GLY A 352 -6.04 24.73 3.58
C GLY A 352 -4.90 25.31 4.42
N ILE A 353 -4.47 24.63 5.48
CA ILE A 353 -3.29 24.98 6.26
C ILE A 353 -2.11 24.18 5.74
N TYR A 354 -1.10 24.86 5.20
CA TYR A 354 0.07 24.23 4.59
C TYR A 354 0.89 23.44 5.62
N VAL A 355 1.38 22.27 5.21
CA VAL A 355 2.28 21.42 5.98
C VAL A 355 3.49 21.11 5.09
N PRO A 356 4.71 21.56 5.46
CA PRO A 356 5.93 21.35 4.67
C PRO A 356 6.47 19.92 4.87
N VAL A 357 5.89 18.96 4.16
CA VAL A 357 6.12 17.53 4.41
C VAL A 357 7.55 17.15 4.05
N ASP A 358 8.03 17.60 2.90
CA ASP A 358 9.40 17.36 2.44
C ASP A 358 10.46 17.89 3.42
N GLU A 359 10.32 19.14 3.87
CA GLU A 359 11.26 19.78 4.78
C GLU A 359 11.29 19.10 6.16
N TRP A 360 10.13 18.85 6.76
CA TRP A 360 10.06 18.21 8.06
C TRP A 360 10.57 16.78 8.05
N LEU A 361 10.30 16.02 6.98
CA LEU A 361 10.89 14.68 6.83
C LEU A 361 12.41 14.74 6.66
N GLY A 362 12.93 15.73 5.92
CA GLY A 362 14.37 15.98 5.81
C GLY A 362 15.00 16.25 7.18
N LYS A 363 14.43 17.20 7.95
CA LYS A 363 14.89 17.53 9.32
C LYS A 363 14.86 16.32 10.26
N LEU A 364 13.78 15.52 10.23
CA LEU A 364 13.67 14.29 11.03
C LEU A 364 14.69 13.23 10.62
N ALA A 365 15.02 13.11 9.33
CA ALA A 365 16.08 12.21 8.88
C ALA A 365 17.44 12.63 9.45
N ILE A 366 17.80 13.92 9.39
CA ILE A 366 19.05 14.41 10.00
C ILE A 366 19.09 14.12 11.50
N SER A 367 17.99 14.40 12.21
CA SER A 367 17.87 14.09 13.63
C SER A 367 18.01 12.60 13.96
N ALA A 368 17.67 11.71 13.03
CA ALA A 368 17.82 10.27 13.18
C ALA A 368 19.25 9.78 12.88
N GLY A 369 20.17 10.67 12.46
CA GLY A 369 21.58 10.34 12.19
C GLY A 369 21.91 10.14 10.70
N PHE A 370 21.12 10.69 9.78
CA PHE A 370 21.50 10.82 8.37
C PHE A 370 22.29 12.10 8.12
N GLY A 371 23.14 12.13 7.09
CA GLY A 371 24.12 13.20 6.89
C GLY A 371 23.55 14.49 6.29
N ASN A 372 22.78 14.38 5.19
CA ASN A 372 22.14 15.54 4.53
C ASN A 372 20.91 15.11 3.73
N TYR A 373 20.07 16.08 3.36
CA TYR A 373 18.95 15.87 2.45
C TYR A 373 18.85 16.97 1.40
N THR A 374 18.27 16.63 0.25
CA THR A 374 17.86 17.58 -0.81
C THR A 374 16.48 17.21 -1.33
N PHE A 375 15.78 18.17 -1.92
CA PHE A 375 14.46 17.93 -2.52
C PHE A 375 14.46 18.28 -4.01
N GLU A 376 14.06 17.32 -4.83
CA GLU A 376 13.88 17.47 -6.28
C GLU A 376 12.38 17.58 -6.58
N LYS A 377 11.90 18.79 -6.89
CA LYS A 377 10.48 19.00 -7.26
C LYS A 377 10.19 18.37 -8.63
N LEU A 378 9.20 17.48 -8.69
CA LEU A 378 8.76 16.83 -9.93
C LEU A 378 7.56 17.52 -10.58
N ARG A 379 6.61 17.98 -9.76
CA ARG A 379 5.40 18.64 -10.27
C ARG A 379 4.72 19.50 -9.22
N ASP A 380 4.04 20.54 -9.70
CA ASP A 380 3.07 21.26 -8.88
C ASP A 380 1.75 20.48 -8.78
N ARG A 381 1.17 20.55 -7.59
CA ARG A 381 -0.14 20.05 -7.23
C ARG A 381 -1.02 21.26 -6.90
N ASN A 382 -2.33 21.07 -6.99
CA ASN A 382 -3.30 22.14 -6.70
C ASN A 382 -3.42 23.30 -7.69
N ILE A 383 -2.79 23.20 -8.87
CA ILE A 383 -2.76 24.28 -9.86
C ILE A 383 -3.91 24.33 -10.89
N LYS A 384 -4.62 23.21 -11.16
CA LYS A 384 -5.51 23.11 -12.35
C LYS A 384 -7.01 23.21 -12.13
N TRP A 385 -7.52 22.99 -10.91
CA TRP A 385 -8.98 22.86 -10.70
C TRP A 385 -9.46 23.78 -9.58
N LYS A 386 -10.46 24.63 -9.88
CA LYS A 386 -11.06 25.59 -8.91
C LYS A 386 -12.01 24.94 -7.89
N ASN A 387 -12.51 23.72 -8.14
CA ASN A 387 -13.43 22.98 -7.25
C ASN A 387 -12.70 22.18 -6.15
N ARG A 388 -11.65 22.74 -5.55
CA ARG A 388 -10.86 22.05 -4.52
C ARG A 388 -11.16 22.58 -3.13
N LYS A 389 -10.90 21.74 -2.11
CA LYS A 389 -11.12 22.09 -0.70
C LYS A 389 -10.27 23.27 -0.22
N HIS A 390 -9.20 23.60 -0.93
CA HIS A 390 -8.32 24.74 -0.69
C HIS A 390 -7.57 25.11 -1.98
N THR A 391 -7.00 26.32 -2.03
CA THR A 391 -6.20 26.85 -3.16
C THR A 391 -4.69 26.85 -2.91
N VAL A 392 -4.24 26.43 -1.72
CA VAL A 392 -2.81 26.34 -1.36
C VAL A 392 -2.02 25.60 -2.45
N PRO A 393 -1.01 26.23 -3.08
CA PRO A 393 -0.09 25.53 -3.98
C PRO A 393 0.65 24.44 -3.21
N LEU A 394 0.72 23.24 -3.79
CA LEU A 394 1.44 22.12 -3.20
C LEU A 394 2.42 21.58 -4.24
N HIS A 395 3.41 20.79 -3.82
CA HIS A 395 4.24 20.05 -4.76
C HIS A 395 4.35 18.56 -4.42
N GLU A 396 4.88 17.81 -5.37
CA GLU A 396 5.34 16.44 -5.18
C GLU A 396 6.71 16.32 -5.82
N GLY A 397 7.59 15.57 -5.17
CA GLY A 397 8.97 15.42 -5.59
C GLY A 397 9.66 14.25 -4.92
N ARG A 398 10.98 14.23 -5.06
CA ARG A 398 11.86 13.23 -4.45
C ARG A 398 12.66 13.91 -3.35
N LEU A 399 12.43 13.46 -2.12
CA LEU A 399 13.30 13.77 -0.99
C LEU A 399 14.46 12.76 -1.01
N TRP A 400 15.64 13.27 -1.32
CA TRP A 400 16.89 12.53 -1.33
C TRP A 400 17.56 12.69 0.03
N ILE A 401 17.96 11.58 0.67
CA ILE A 401 18.65 11.58 1.97
C ILE A 401 19.90 10.73 1.83
N ASN A 402 21.03 11.24 2.32
CA ASN A 402 22.32 10.55 2.29
C ASN A 402 22.70 10.04 3.69
N GLY A 403 23.28 8.85 3.72
CA GLY A 403 23.75 8.10 4.89
C GLY A 403 24.78 8.82 5.74
#